data_AF-A0A2N0R2M9-F1
#
_entry.id   AF-A0A2N0R2M9-F1
#
_cell.length_a   1.000
_cell.length_b   1.000
_cell.length_c   1.000
_cell.angle_alpha   90.00
_cell.angle_beta   90.00
_cell.angle_gamma   90.00
#
_symmetry.space_group_name_H-M   'P 1'
#
loop_
_entity.id
_entity.type
_entity.pdbx_description
1 polymer ?
#
loop_
_entity_poly.entity_id
_entity_poly.type
_entity_poly.pdbx_seq_one_letter_code
_entity_poly.pdbx_strand_id
1 'polypeptide(L)'
;MAKQMQNSIRNSIVSTTIKISKDIEVGRLIGRKGRNLKPIAEKTGTHIHVIENTNPIEIKIEIIKDRVGNSSPWERIDEAKFQLNKLLEDIETKSQRKDMEKEEKNVRISDNGNHQHATPRNHKDNDSKEKRKRFNRKMSHTTKTRQSRNKENVKRNA
;
A
#
# COMPACT_ATOMS: atom_id res chain seq x y z
N MET A 1 7.29 -2.26 47.92
CA MET A 1 7.06 -3.59 47.30
C MET A 1 5.58 -3.86 46.98
N ALA A 2 4.61 -3.51 47.83
CA ALA A 2 3.17 -3.80 47.58
C ALA A 2 2.58 -3.23 46.27
N LYS A 3 2.94 -2.00 45.87
CA LYS A 3 2.50 -1.41 44.58
C LYS A 3 2.97 -2.20 43.35
N GLN A 4 4.14 -2.83 43.43
CA GLN A 4 4.72 -3.57 42.31
C GLN A 4 4.00 -4.90 42.09
N MET A 5 3.64 -5.60 43.17
CA MET A 5 2.77 -6.79 43.11
C MET A 5 1.35 -6.47 42.65
N GLN A 6 0.74 -5.37 43.13
CA GLN A 6 -0.63 -5.01 42.72
C GLN A 6 -0.72 -4.63 41.22
N ASN A 7 0.30 -3.98 40.66
CA ASN A 7 0.34 -3.67 39.23
C ASN A 7 0.48 -4.92 38.36
N SER A 8 1.15 -5.97 38.86
CA SER A 8 1.28 -7.25 38.16
C SER A 8 -0.03 -8.04 38.06
N ILE A 9 -0.94 -7.86 39.02
CA ILE A 9 -2.25 -8.57 39.06
C ILE A 9 -3.30 -7.82 38.24
N ARG A 10 -3.28 -6.48 38.25
CA ARG A 10 -4.22 -5.63 37.49
C ARG A 10 -3.98 -5.72 35.96
N ASN A 11 -2.75 -5.93 35.54
CA ASN A 11 -2.43 -6.02 34.11
C ASN A 11 -2.39 -7.46 33.62
N SER A 12 -3.46 -8.23 33.87
CA SER A 12 -3.57 -9.57 33.29
C SER A 12 -3.71 -9.44 31.77
N ILE A 13 -2.74 -9.99 31.03
CA ILE A 13 -2.72 -10.01 29.57
C ILE A 13 -3.37 -11.32 29.12
N VAL A 14 -4.36 -11.23 28.23
CA VAL A 14 -4.82 -12.38 27.44
C VAL A 14 -4.13 -12.32 26.10
N SER A 15 -3.57 -13.43 25.68
CA SER A 15 -2.93 -13.53 24.38
C SER A 15 -3.37 -14.79 23.63
N THR A 16 -3.36 -14.72 22.30
CA THR A 16 -3.47 -15.89 21.45
C THR A 16 -2.49 -15.76 20.29
N THR A 17 -2.07 -16.91 19.75
CA THR A 17 -1.14 -16.98 18.63
C THR A 17 -1.78 -17.67 17.44
N ILE A 18 -1.51 -17.19 16.24
CA ILE A 18 -1.92 -17.78 14.97
C ILE A 18 -0.66 -18.18 14.20
N LYS A 19 -0.63 -19.40 13.68
CA LYS A 19 0.46 -19.89 12.83
C LYS A 19 0.20 -19.50 11.37
N ILE A 20 1.21 -18.97 10.70
CA ILE A 20 1.14 -18.58 9.29
C ILE A 20 1.78 -19.67 8.43
N SER A 21 1.23 -19.93 7.23
CA SER A 21 1.89 -20.78 6.24
C SER A 21 3.23 -20.19 5.79
N LYS A 22 4.19 -21.05 5.47
CA LYS A 22 5.54 -20.64 5.00
C LYS A 22 5.50 -19.92 3.65
N ASP A 23 4.46 -20.14 2.86
CA ASP A 23 4.31 -19.58 1.51
C ASP A 23 3.88 -18.10 1.53
N ILE A 24 3.47 -17.59 2.70
CA ILE A 24 3.00 -16.21 2.84
C ILE A 24 4.16 -15.31 3.27
N GLU A 25 4.50 -14.36 2.40
CA GLU A 25 5.45 -13.31 2.72
C GLU A 25 4.94 -12.40 3.86
N VAL A 26 5.68 -12.32 4.96
CA VAL A 26 5.36 -11.48 6.12
C VAL A 26 5.16 -10.02 5.74
N GLY A 27 5.98 -9.49 4.84
CA GLY A 27 5.84 -8.11 4.37
C GLY A 27 4.49 -7.84 3.69
N ARG A 28 3.91 -8.84 3.03
CA ARG A 28 2.60 -8.75 2.38
C ARG A 28 1.46 -8.79 3.39
N LEU A 29 1.62 -9.59 4.45
CA LEU A 29 0.72 -9.62 5.60
C LEU A 29 0.71 -8.27 6.33
N ILE A 30 1.88 -7.74 6.71
CA ILE A 30 2.00 -6.46 7.43
C ILE A 30 1.48 -5.30 6.55
N GLY A 31 1.85 -5.33 5.27
CA GLY A 31 1.59 -4.27 4.32
C GLY A 31 2.48 -3.05 4.53
N ARG A 32 2.61 -2.21 3.50
CA ARG A 32 3.45 -1.00 3.55
C ARG A 32 3.09 -0.14 4.76
N LYS A 33 4.06 0.13 5.66
CA LYS A 33 3.89 0.87 6.92
C LYS A 33 2.87 0.27 7.91
N GLY A 34 2.58 -1.03 7.81
CA GLY A 34 1.59 -1.71 8.67
C GLY A 34 0.14 -1.47 8.25
N ARG A 35 -0.11 -1.01 7.02
CA ARG A 35 -1.46 -0.64 6.55
C ARG A 35 -2.51 -1.75 6.66
N ASN A 36 -2.11 -3.01 6.74
CA ASN A 36 -3.05 -4.11 6.88
C ASN A 36 -3.32 -4.46 8.34
N LEU A 37 -2.27 -4.55 9.18
CA LEU A 37 -2.41 -4.96 10.59
C LEU A 37 -2.86 -3.82 11.52
N LYS A 38 -2.42 -2.58 11.26
CA LYS A 38 -2.80 -1.40 12.06
C LYS A 38 -4.31 -1.20 12.18
N PRO A 39 -5.11 -1.19 11.10
CA PRO A 39 -6.55 -0.98 11.22
C PRO A 39 -7.25 -2.10 11.99
N ILE A 40 -6.76 -3.34 11.90
CA ILE A 40 -7.30 -4.48 12.66
C ILE A 40 -7.02 -4.28 14.16
N ALA A 41 -5.78 -3.94 14.50
CA ALA A 41 -5.35 -3.66 15.88
C ALA A 41 -6.14 -2.48 16.48
N GLU A 42 -6.32 -1.39 15.73
CA GLU A 42 -7.07 -0.20 16.17
C GLU A 42 -8.56 -0.51 16.35
N LYS A 43 -9.19 -1.17 15.38
CA LYS A 43 -10.62 -1.50 15.41
C LYS A 43 -10.98 -2.42 16.57
N THR A 44 -10.17 -3.45 16.80
CA THR A 44 -10.37 -4.42 17.89
C THR A 44 -9.76 -3.94 19.21
N GLY A 45 -8.96 -2.87 19.18
CA GLY A 45 -8.13 -2.37 20.26
C GLY A 45 -7.22 -3.44 20.89
N THR A 46 -6.73 -4.36 20.07
CA THR A 46 -5.74 -5.39 20.42
C THR A 46 -4.34 -4.91 20.01
N HIS A 47 -3.30 -5.57 20.55
CA HIS A 47 -1.93 -5.42 20.09
C HIS A 47 -1.57 -6.64 19.25
N ILE A 48 -1.13 -6.40 18.02
CA ILE A 48 -0.81 -7.47 17.07
C ILE A 48 0.68 -7.40 16.77
N HIS A 49 1.39 -8.49 17.05
CA HIS A 49 2.83 -8.63 16.85
C HIS A 49 3.12 -9.82 15.94
N VAL A 50 4.06 -9.65 15.01
CA VAL A 50 4.57 -10.75 14.18
C VAL A 50 5.88 -11.24 14.76
N ILE A 51 5.97 -12.56 14.95
CA ILE A 51 7.08 -13.28 15.56
C ILE A 51 7.77 -14.07 14.44
N GLU A 52 8.86 -13.53 13.92
CA GLU A 52 9.60 -14.09 12.77
C GLU A 52 10.66 -15.12 13.17
N ASN A 53 10.99 -15.23 14.46
CA ASN A 53 12.01 -16.17 14.96
C ASN A 53 11.48 -17.61 15.16
N THR A 54 10.21 -17.87 14.84
CA THR A 54 9.59 -19.19 14.89
C THR A 54 9.41 -19.77 13.50
N ASN A 55 9.51 -21.10 13.36
CA ASN A 55 9.21 -21.83 12.14
C ASN A 55 8.11 -22.85 12.43
N PRO A 56 6.85 -22.63 12.01
CA PRO A 56 6.36 -21.52 11.18
C PRO A 56 6.32 -20.16 11.88
N ILE A 57 6.22 -19.09 11.10
CA ILE A 57 6.08 -17.70 11.58
C ILE A 57 4.74 -17.57 12.31
N GLU A 58 4.73 -16.82 13.41
CA GLU A 58 3.57 -16.70 14.29
C GLU A 58 3.10 -15.24 14.42
N ILE A 59 1.79 -15.04 14.53
CA ILE A 59 1.19 -13.74 14.88
C ILE A 59 0.64 -13.85 16.30
N LYS A 60 1.14 -13.02 17.20
CA LYS A 60 0.65 -12.88 18.56
C LYS A 60 -0.33 -11.73 18.65
N ILE A 61 -1.51 -12.00 19.20
CA ILE A 61 -2.56 -11.02 19.49
C ILE A 61 -2.64 -10.91 21.01
N GLU A 62 -2.53 -9.70 21.53
CA GLU A 62 -2.55 -9.43 22.97
C GLU A 62 -3.59 -8.37 23.32
N ILE A 63 -4.22 -8.54 24.48
CA ILE A 63 -5.13 -7.56 25.05
C ILE A 63 -4.96 -7.53 26.57
N ILE A 64 -5.03 -6.33 27.14
CA ILE A 64 -5.03 -6.13 28.59
C ILE A 64 -6.47 -6.31 29.07
N LYS A 65 -6.73 -7.23 30.01
CA LYS A 65 -8.10 -7.56 30.48
C LYS A 65 -8.85 -6.34 31.00
N ASP A 66 -8.17 -5.48 31.75
CA ASP A 66 -8.76 -4.33 32.41
C ASP A 66 -8.92 -3.12 31.46
N ARG A 67 -8.64 -3.29 30.16
CA ARG A 67 -8.80 -2.22 29.19
C ARG A 67 -10.29 -1.99 28.92
N VAL A 68 -10.79 -0.84 29.36
CA VAL A 68 -12.17 -0.38 29.12
C VAL A 68 -12.49 -0.48 27.62
N GLY A 69 -13.57 -1.19 27.31
CA GLY A 69 -14.06 -1.40 25.95
C GLY A 69 -15.50 -1.88 25.97
N ASN A 70 -16.18 -1.76 24.84
CA ASN A 70 -17.61 -2.10 24.71
C ASN A 70 -17.88 -3.62 24.66
N SER A 71 -16.82 -4.43 24.55
CA SER A 71 -16.88 -5.88 24.42
C SER A 71 -15.81 -6.55 25.28
N SER A 72 -16.04 -7.83 25.60
CA SER A 72 -15.14 -8.61 26.44
C SER A 72 -13.77 -8.82 25.76
N PRO A 73 -12.70 -9.05 26.53
CA PRO A 73 -11.37 -9.31 25.96
C PRO A 73 -11.34 -10.49 24.98
N TRP A 74 -12.14 -11.53 25.23
CA TRP A 74 -12.24 -12.71 24.40
C TRP A 74 -12.91 -12.42 23.06
N GLU A 75 -14.05 -11.73 23.05
CA GLU A 75 -14.73 -11.32 21.81
C GLU A 75 -13.83 -10.47 20.92
N ARG A 76 -13.05 -9.57 21.51
CA ARG A 76 -12.12 -8.70 20.78
C ARG A 76 -10.97 -9.49 20.17
N ILE A 77 -10.44 -10.47 20.90
CA ILE A 77 -9.44 -11.40 20.36
C ILE A 77 -10.04 -12.20 19.20
N ASP A 78 -11.26 -12.71 19.33
CA ASP A 78 -11.88 -13.53 18.30
C ASP A 78 -12.24 -12.71 17.06
N GLU A 79 -12.68 -11.46 17.22
CA GLU A 79 -12.85 -10.54 16.09
C GLU A 79 -11.50 -10.26 15.40
N ALA A 80 -10.42 -10.05 16.16
CA ALA A 80 -9.09 -9.82 15.60
C ALA A 80 -8.58 -11.05 14.83
N LYS A 81 -8.76 -12.25 15.39
CA LYS A 81 -8.44 -13.52 14.72
C LYS A 81 -9.22 -13.67 13.43
N PHE A 82 -10.53 -13.41 13.45
CA PHE A 82 -11.37 -13.50 12.26
C PHE A 82 -10.90 -12.56 11.15
N GLN A 83 -10.61 -11.30 11.47
CA GLN A 83 -10.09 -10.33 10.50
C GLN A 83 -8.71 -10.73 9.95
N LEU A 84 -7.83 -11.28 10.78
CA LEU A 84 -6.52 -11.79 10.36
C LEU A 84 -6.63 -12.99 9.43
N ASN A 85 -7.49 -13.97 9.76
CA ASN A 85 -7.70 -15.14 8.92
C ASN A 85 -8.24 -14.74 7.55
N LYS A 86 -9.20 -13.80 7.50
CA LYS A 86 -9.71 -13.25 6.25
C LYS A 86 -8.60 -12.57 5.43
N LEU A 87 -7.71 -11.82 6.08
CA LEU A 87 -6.57 -11.18 5.41
C LEU A 87 -5.58 -12.22 4.85
N LEU A 88 -5.34 -13.31 5.57
CA LEU A 88 -4.48 -14.41 5.10
C LEU A 88 -5.07 -15.09 3.86
N GLU A 89 -6.37 -15.38 3.88
CA GLU A 89 -7.11 -15.94 2.75
C GLU A 89 -7.07 -15.02 1.52
N ASP A 90 -7.28 -13.72 1.72
CA ASP A 90 -7.18 -12.71 0.65
C ASP A 90 -5.77 -12.63 0.04
N ILE A 91 -4.73 -12.90 0.83
CA ILE A 91 -3.34 -12.89 0.38
C ILE A 91 -3.01 -14.16 -0.41
N GLU A 92 -3.51 -15.30 0.03
CA GLU A 92 -3.30 -16.61 -0.58
C GLU A 92 -3.99 -16.70 -1.95
N THR A 93 -5.27 -16.30 -2.02
CA THR A 93 -6.08 -16.28 -3.26
C THR A 93 -5.51 -15.33 -4.32
N LYS A 94 -4.92 -14.20 -3.91
CA LYS A 94 -4.24 -13.26 -4.83
C LYS A 94 -2.94 -13.80 -5.41
N SER A 95 -2.27 -14.76 -4.76
CA SER A 95 -1.10 -15.44 -5.33
C SER A 95 -1.53 -16.28 -6.53
N GLN A 96 -2.53 -17.13 -6.34
CA GLN A 96 -2.97 -18.11 -7.33
C GLN A 96 -3.46 -17.47 -8.64
N ARG A 97 -4.17 -16.34 -8.56
CA ARG A 97 -4.67 -15.63 -9.76
C ARG A 97 -3.57 -15.03 -10.64
N LYS A 98 -2.40 -14.72 -10.07
CA LYS A 98 -1.28 -14.14 -10.84
C LYS A 98 -0.52 -15.16 -11.67
N ASP A 99 -0.60 -16.43 -11.29
CA ASP A 99 0.07 -17.50 -12.03
C ASP A 99 -0.72 -17.83 -13.31
N MET A 100 -2.05 -17.76 -13.28
CA MET A 100 -2.91 -17.90 -14.48
C MET A 100 -2.76 -16.71 -15.46
N GLU A 101 -2.63 -15.48 -14.96
CA GLU A 101 -2.54 -14.28 -15.82
C GLU A 101 -1.17 -14.10 -16.51
N LYS A 102 -0.13 -14.80 -16.02
CA LYS A 102 1.19 -14.86 -16.68
C LYS A 102 1.21 -15.86 -17.83
N GLU A 103 0.39 -16.90 -17.80
CA GLU A 103 0.28 -17.88 -18.89
C GLU A 103 -0.42 -17.27 -20.12
N GLU A 104 -1.49 -16.48 -19.94
CA GLU A 104 -2.18 -15.81 -21.05
C GLU A 104 -1.33 -14.76 -21.78
N LYS A 105 -0.38 -14.11 -21.11
CA LYS A 105 0.49 -13.08 -21.73
C LYS A 105 1.61 -13.68 -22.57
N ASN A 106 1.95 -14.96 -22.36
CA ASN A 106 2.97 -15.66 -23.15
C ASN A 106 2.40 -16.28 -24.43
N VAL A 107 1.07 -16.39 -24.58
CA VAL A 107 0.43 -16.97 -25.77
C VAL A 107 0.33 -15.96 -26.93
N ARG A 108 0.48 -14.65 -26.68
CA ARG A 108 0.28 -13.61 -27.72
C ARG A 108 1.52 -13.20 -28.52
N ILE A 109 2.64 -13.91 -28.40
CA ILE A 109 3.84 -13.65 -29.22
C ILE A 109 4.25 -14.93 -29.97
N SER A 110 3.36 -15.42 -30.81
CA SER A 110 3.78 -16.10 -32.03
C SER A 110 2.82 -15.70 -33.13
N ASP A 111 3.20 -14.69 -33.90
CA ASP A 111 3.16 -14.85 -35.35
C ASP A 111 4.11 -13.84 -36.02
N ASN A 112 5.04 -14.46 -36.72
CA ASN A 112 6.02 -13.91 -37.63
C ASN A 112 5.32 -13.31 -38.87
N GLY A 113 5.78 -12.16 -39.34
CA GLY A 113 5.59 -11.75 -40.73
C GLY A 113 5.07 -10.33 -40.95
N ASN A 114 6.01 -9.39 -41.12
CA ASN A 114 6.28 -8.73 -42.41
C ASN A 114 6.73 -7.27 -42.20
N HIS A 115 7.98 -7.02 -42.57
CA HIS A 115 8.58 -5.70 -42.70
C HIS A 115 8.01 -5.02 -43.93
N GLN A 116 7.20 -3.97 -43.79
CA GLN A 116 6.87 -3.07 -44.90
C GLN A 116 6.87 -1.61 -44.41
N HIS A 117 7.99 -0.97 -44.72
CA HIS A 117 8.26 0.45 -44.99
C HIS A 117 7.27 1.52 -44.52
N ALA A 118 7.83 2.49 -43.78
CA ALA A 118 7.23 3.79 -43.51
C ALA A 118 6.81 4.51 -44.79
N THR A 119 5.58 5.04 -44.80
CA THR A 119 5.19 6.13 -45.70
C THR A 119 4.77 7.33 -44.86
N PRO A 120 5.41 8.51 -45.00
CA PRO A 120 4.95 9.72 -44.37
C PRO A 120 3.93 10.37 -45.31
N ARG A 121 2.65 10.41 -44.92
CA ARG A 121 1.64 11.11 -45.71
C ARG A 121 0.97 12.19 -44.88
N ASN A 122 1.48 13.40 -45.04
CA ASN A 122 0.84 14.63 -44.60
C ASN A 122 -0.58 14.75 -45.21
N HIS A 123 -1.59 15.01 -44.39
CA HIS A 123 -2.76 15.75 -44.86
C HIS A 123 -3.39 16.62 -43.76
N LYS A 124 -3.46 17.91 -44.12
CA LYS A 124 -4.21 19.07 -43.61
C LYS A 124 -5.12 18.92 -42.40
N ASP A 125 -4.92 19.88 -41.50
CA ASP A 125 -5.89 20.36 -40.52
C ASP A 125 -7.31 20.46 -41.09
N ASN A 126 -8.29 19.91 -40.38
CA ASN A 126 -9.58 20.55 -40.12
C ASN A 126 -10.32 19.86 -38.96
N ASP A 127 -10.34 20.58 -37.85
CA ASP A 127 -11.31 20.65 -36.77
C ASP A 127 -12.37 19.54 -36.58
N SER A 128 -12.23 18.77 -35.51
CA SER A 128 -13.31 18.55 -34.52
C SER A 128 -12.72 17.99 -33.23
N LYS A 129 -12.54 18.87 -32.24
CA LYS A 129 -12.00 18.52 -30.92
C LYS A 129 -13.08 17.94 -30.01
N GLU A 130 -13.35 16.64 -30.08
CA GLU A 130 -13.97 15.93 -28.94
C GLU A 130 -12.89 15.62 -27.89
N LYS A 131 -12.60 16.62 -27.06
CA LYS A 131 -11.63 16.52 -25.96
C LYS A 131 -12.17 15.63 -24.83
N ARG A 132 -11.68 14.39 -24.72
CA ARG A 132 -11.69 13.65 -23.44
C ARG A 132 -10.97 14.48 -22.36
N LYS A 133 -11.73 14.92 -21.35
CA LYS A 133 -11.27 15.67 -20.17
C LYS A 133 -10.11 14.95 -19.47
N ARG A 134 -8.88 15.47 -19.61
CA ARG A 134 -7.78 15.17 -18.68
C ARG A 134 -7.87 16.15 -17.52
N PHE A 135 -8.31 15.68 -16.36
CA PHE A 135 -8.36 16.48 -15.13
C PHE A 135 -6.95 16.54 -14.52
N ASN A 136 -6.04 17.29 -15.15
CA ASN A 136 -4.72 17.57 -14.60
C ASN A 136 -4.84 18.75 -13.63
N ARG A 137 -4.73 18.45 -12.34
CA ARG A 137 -4.70 19.41 -11.23
C ARG A 137 -3.46 20.32 -11.37
N LYS A 138 -3.69 21.64 -11.34
CA LYS A 138 -2.75 22.75 -11.55
C LYS A 138 -1.43 22.62 -10.76
N MET A 139 -0.31 22.69 -11.48
CA MET A 139 1.00 23.10 -10.97
C MET A 139 1.20 24.58 -11.31
N SER A 140 1.31 25.45 -10.31
CA SER A 140 1.54 26.88 -10.50
C SER A 140 3.04 27.16 -10.66
N HIS A 141 3.53 27.25 -11.90
CA HIS A 141 4.80 27.92 -12.18
C HIS A 141 4.52 29.20 -12.94
N THR A 142 4.59 30.33 -12.24
CA THR A 142 4.60 31.66 -12.84
C THR A 142 5.99 31.92 -13.42
N THR A 143 6.16 31.75 -14.72
CA THR A 143 7.30 32.29 -15.45
C THR A 143 7.07 33.78 -15.70
N LYS A 144 7.70 34.64 -14.88
CA LYS A 144 7.81 36.06 -15.19
C LYS A 144 8.88 36.25 -16.27
N THR A 145 8.45 36.73 -17.42
CA THR A 145 9.26 37.16 -18.57
C THR A 145 10.34 38.15 -18.15
N ARG A 146 11.62 37.79 -18.36
CA ARG A 146 12.75 38.72 -18.34
C ARG A 146 12.77 39.48 -19.67
N GLN A 147 12.40 40.76 -19.65
CA GLN A 147 12.64 41.66 -20.78
C GLN A 147 14.06 42.24 -20.65
N SER A 148 14.99 41.80 -21.50
CA SER A 148 16.28 42.47 -21.70
C SER A 148 16.16 43.43 -22.89
N ARG A 149 16.13 44.74 -22.63
CA ARG A 149 16.39 45.76 -23.64
C ARG A 149 17.82 46.26 -23.45
N ASN A 150 18.74 45.74 -24.25
CA ASN A 150 20.00 46.43 -24.52
C ASN A 150 19.79 47.29 -25.76
N LYS A 151 19.82 48.61 -25.58
CA LYS A 151 20.17 49.56 -26.65
C LYS A 151 21.48 50.21 -26.24
N GLU A 152 22.49 49.90 -27.05
CA GLU A 152 23.78 50.57 -27.19
C GLU A 152 23.63 52.11 -27.23
N ASN A 153 24.42 52.86 -26.46
CA ASN A 153 25.58 53.62 -26.97
C ASN A 153 26.00 54.80 -26.07
N VAL A 154 27.27 54.71 -25.63
CA VAL A 154 28.34 55.74 -25.69
C VAL A 154 28.00 57.18 -25.26
N LYS A 155 28.60 57.66 -24.16
CA LYS A 155 29.74 58.59 -24.20
C LYS A 155 30.30 58.91 -22.80
N ARG A 156 31.62 58.78 -22.71
CA ARG A 156 32.50 59.40 -21.72
C ARG A 156 32.44 60.93 -21.89
N ASN A 157 32.52 61.68 -20.79
CA ASN A 157 33.61 62.65 -20.52
C ASN A 157 33.23 63.65 -19.42
N ALA A 158 34.28 64.01 -18.68
CA ALA A 158 34.49 65.15 -17.79
C ALA A 158 33.70 65.18 -16.47
#